data_AF-W1YEE1-F1
#
_entry.id   AF-W1YEE1-F1
#
_cell.length_a   1.000
_cell.length_b   1.000
_cell.length_c   1.000
_cell.angle_alpha   90.00
_cell.angle_beta   90.00
_cell.angle_gamma   90.00
#
_symmetry.space_group_name_H-M   'P 1'
#
loop_
_entity.id
_entity.type
_entity.pdbx_description
1 polymer ?
#
loop_
_entity_poly.entity_id
_entity_poly.type
_entity_poly.pdbx_seq_one_letter_code
_entity_poly.pdbx_strand_id
1 'polypeptide(L)'
;QLCWGVEAIKGHEIINSDEMVKQAITGALGTGAIESGDLVVVTAGVPSGATGTTNMIRVHIAGRVLLSGNGILRKSVTGNVYIAANH
;
A
#
# COMPACT_ATOMS: atom_id res chain seq x y z
N GLN A 1 20.89 -4.48 -14.06
CA GLN A 1 19.84 -5.21 -13.31
C GLN A 1 20.04 -6.70 -13.57
N LEU A 2 20.08 -7.54 -12.52
CA LEU A 2 20.47 -8.96 -12.58
C LEU A 2 19.38 -9.92 -12.07
N CYS A 3 18.39 -9.42 -11.34
CA CYS A 3 17.31 -10.23 -10.76
C CYS A 3 16.10 -10.23 -11.68
N TRP A 4 15.55 -11.40 -11.96
CA TRP A 4 14.37 -11.57 -12.79
C TRP A 4 13.12 -11.04 -12.08
N GLY A 5 12.30 -10.27 -12.79
CA GLY A 5 11.03 -9.74 -12.27
C GLY A 5 11.14 -8.66 -11.19
N VAL A 6 12.33 -8.09 -10.97
CA VAL A 6 12.56 -7.05 -9.94
C VAL A 6 12.75 -5.70 -10.58
N GLU A 7 11.85 -4.75 -10.34
CA GLU A 7 12.05 -3.33 -10.66
C GLU A 7 12.56 -2.59 -9.41
N ALA A 8 13.71 -1.93 -9.53
CA ALA A 8 14.36 -1.28 -8.39
C ALA A 8 13.93 0.18 -8.27
N ILE A 9 13.30 0.53 -7.15
CA ILE A 9 12.86 1.90 -6.84
C ILE A 9 13.70 2.43 -5.69
N LYS A 10 14.39 3.55 -5.91
CA LYS A 10 15.22 4.17 -4.89
C LYS A 10 14.33 4.92 -3.89
N GLY A 11 14.54 4.67 -2.61
CA GLY A 11 13.88 5.38 -1.52
C GLY A 11 14.87 6.05 -0.57
N HIS A 12 14.37 6.70 0.48
CA HIS A 12 15.18 7.25 1.57
C HIS A 12 15.33 6.26 2.73
N GLU A 13 16.20 6.58 3.67
CA GLU A 13 16.41 5.80 4.89
C GLU A 13 15.20 5.88 5.82
N ILE A 14 14.88 4.78 6.52
CA ILE A 14 13.63 4.62 7.25
C ILE A 14 13.88 3.99 8.61
N ILE A 15 13.22 4.54 9.64
CA ILE A 15 13.52 4.25 11.05
C ILE A 15 12.55 3.18 11.61
N ASN A 16 11.37 3.00 11.00
CA ASN A 16 10.37 2.05 11.47
C ASN A 16 9.61 1.36 10.33
N SER A 17 8.95 0.25 10.68
CA SER A 17 8.26 -0.63 9.74
C SER A 17 7.05 -0.02 9.06
N ASP A 18 6.31 0.85 9.74
CA ASP A 18 5.09 1.45 9.17
C ASP A 18 5.46 2.48 8.10
N GLU A 19 6.50 3.27 8.36
CA GLU A 19 7.04 4.21 7.39
C GLU A 19 7.65 3.49 6.18
N MET A 20 8.28 2.33 6.40
CA MET A 20 8.77 1.46 5.33
C MET A 20 7.65 0.97 4.41
N VAL A 21 6.52 0.54 4.98
CA VAL A 21 5.35 0.13 4.18
C VAL A 21 4.80 1.31 3.37
N LYS A 22 4.66 2.49 3.98
CA LYS A 22 4.18 3.69 3.29
C LYS A 22 5.09 4.09 2.13
N GLN A 23 6.40 4.08 2.35
CA GLN A 23 7.38 4.43 1.33
C GLN A 23 7.38 3.43 0.16
N ALA A 24 7.28 2.13 0.44
CA ALA A 24 7.18 1.11 -0.60
C ALA A 24 5.96 1.33 -1.50
N ILE A 25 4.78 1.58 -0.90
CA ILE A 25 3.54 1.84 -1.63
C ILE A 25 3.64 3.15 -2.43
N THR A 26 4.13 4.22 -1.80
CA THR A 26 4.25 5.54 -2.45
C THR A 26 5.23 5.50 -3.62
N GLY A 27 6.36 4.80 -3.46
CA GLY A 27 7.33 4.59 -4.53
C GLY A 27 6.74 3.82 -5.71
N ALA A 28 6.05 2.71 -5.44
CA ALA A 28 5.41 1.91 -6.48
C ALA A 28 4.32 2.71 -7.23
N LEU A 29 3.46 3.45 -6.52
CA LEU A 29 2.49 4.36 -7.12
C LEU A 29 3.16 5.43 -7.99
N GLY A 30 4.28 6.02 -7.52
CA GLY A 30 5.02 7.05 -8.25
C GLY A 30 5.65 6.55 -9.56
N THR A 31 5.94 5.25 -9.66
CA THR A 31 6.43 4.62 -10.91
C THR A 31 5.31 4.19 -11.86
N GLY A 32 4.05 4.15 -11.41
CA GLY A 32 2.93 3.58 -12.17
C GLY A 32 2.92 2.05 -12.20
N ALA A 33 3.73 1.38 -11.37
CA ALA A 33 3.75 -0.09 -11.27
C ALA A 33 2.50 -0.66 -10.59
N ILE A 34 1.79 0.18 -9.82
CA ILE A 34 0.50 -0.13 -9.18
C ILE A 34 -0.42 1.08 -9.30
N GLU A 35 -1.73 0.84 -9.19
CA GLU A 35 -2.77 1.86 -9.19
C GLU A 35 -3.47 1.98 -7.83
N SER A 36 -4.18 3.10 -7.63
CA SER A 36 -4.93 3.30 -6.40
C SER A 36 -6.07 2.29 -6.28
N GLY A 37 -6.04 1.48 -5.23
CA GLY A 37 -7.05 0.44 -4.96
C GLY A 37 -6.53 -0.98 -5.16
N ASP A 38 -5.31 -1.15 -5.68
CA ASP A 38 -4.68 -2.46 -5.83
C ASP A 38 -4.40 -3.13 -4.48
N LEU A 39 -4.51 -4.46 -4.46
CA LEU A 39 -4.08 -5.28 -3.34
C LEU A 39 -2.60 -5.60 -3.49
N VAL A 40 -1.78 -5.14 -2.56
CA VAL A 40 -0.33 -5.31 -2.59
C VAL A 40 0.16 -6.13 -1.39
N VAL A 41 1.25 -6.88 -1.60
CA VAL A 41 1.97 -7.60 -0.55
C VAL A 41 3.31 -6.93 -0.35
N VAL A 42 3.56 -6.46 0.87
CA VAL A 42 4.84 -5.86 1.27
C VAL A 42 5.60 -6.88 2.12
N THR A 43 6.83 -7.20 1.72
CA THR A 43 7.74 -8.05 2.49
C THR A 43 8.99 -7.27 2.87
N ALA A 44 9.53 -7.56 4.06
CA ALA A 44 10.72 -6.88 4.58
C ALA A 44 11.40 -7.64 5.72
N GLY A 45 12.61 -7.22 6.07
CA GLY A 45 13.26 -7.53 7.35
C GLY A 45 13.09 -6.37 8.31
N VAL A 46 12.63 -6.64 9.54
CA VAL A 46 12.44 -5.64 10.59
C VAL A 46 13.24 -6.03 11.85
N PRO A 47 13.93 -5.07 12.52
CA PRO A 47 13.98 -3.62 12.22
C PRO A 47 14.67 -3.29 10.89
N SER A 48 14.14 -2.29 10.18
CA SER A 48 14.67 -1.83 8.90
C SER A 48 16.06 -1.21 9.08
N GLY A 49 16.97 -1.42 8.12
CA GLY A 49 18.33 -0.85 8.14
C GLY A 49 19.43 -1.78 8.64
N ALA A 50 19.09 -2.97 9.14
CA ALA A 50 20.06 -4.02 9.45
C ALA A 50 20.04 -5.12 8.38
N THR A 51 21.22 -5.63 7.99
CA THR A 51 21.33 -6.83 7.16
C THR A 51 20.82 -8.05 7.93
N GLY A 52 19.94 -8.84 7.31
CA GLY A 52 19.31 -9.99 7.95
C GLY A 52 18.39 -10.76 7.02
N THR A 53 17.46 -11.51 7.58
CA THR A 53 16.44 -12.27 6.82
C THR A 53 15.17 -11.44 6.59
N THR A 54 14.37 -11.84 5.61
CA THR A 54 13.01 -11.32 5.43
C THR A 54 12.10 -11.99 6.47
N ASN A 55 11.53 -11.22 7.39
CA ASN A 55 10.74 -11.73 8.52
C ASN A 55 9.35 -11.05 8.66
N MET A 56 8.96 -10.24 7.68
CA MET A 56 7.68 -9.54 7.65
C MET A 56 6.97 -9.76 6.33
N ILE A 57 5.65 -9.98 6.42
CA ILE A 57 4.70 -9.91 5.32
C ILE A 57 3.49 -9.09 5.77
N ARG A 58 3.04 -8.14 4.95
CA ARG A 58 1.82 -7.36 5.16
C ARG A 58 1.03 -7.26 3.87
N VAL A 59 -0.26 -7.53 3.96
CA VAL A 59 -1.21 -7.32 2.87
C VAL A 59 -1.87 -5.96 3.05
N HIS A 60 -1.90 -5.15 2.00
CA HIS A 60 -2.38 -3.77 2.07
C HIS A 60 -3.15 -3.39 0.80
N ILE A 61 -4.15 -2.51 0.93
CA ILE A 61 -4.80 -1.89 -0.23
C ILE A 61 -4.07 -0.57 -0.48
N ALA A 62 -3.44 -0.43 -1.65
CA ALA A 62 -2.71 0.76 -2.06
C ALA A 62 -3.68 1.89 -2.45
N GLY A 63 -4.49 2.35 -1.51
CA GLY A 63 -5.54 3.33 -1.77
C GLY A 63 -5.72 4.31 -0.62
N ARG A 64 -6.22 5.50 -0.94
CA ARG A 64 -6.62 6.48 0.06
C ARG A 64 -8.06 6.26 0.47
N VAL A 65 -8.32 6.26 1.78
CA VAL A 65 -9.69 6.28 2.32
C VAL A 65 -10.32 7.63 1.97
N LEU A 66 -11.36 7.61 1.12
CA LEU A 66 -12.09 8.82 0.73
C LEU A 66 -13.10 9.26 1.80
N LEU A 67 -13.73 8.29 2.47
CA LEU A 67 -14.74 8.49 3.51
C LEU A 67 -14.65 7.35 4.52
N SER A 68 -14.90 7.65 5.79
CA SER A 68 -14.96 6.67 6.88
C SER A 68 -16.26 6.85 7.67
N GLY A 69 -16.83 5.76 8.17
CA GLY A 69 -18.06 5.74 8.94
C GLY A 69 -18.33 4.37 9.57
N ASN A 70 -19.40 4.29 10.38
CA ASN A 70 -19.79 3.05 11.04
C ASN A 70 -20.60 2.17 10.08
N GLY A 71 -19.99 1.09 9.60
CA GLY A 71 -20.66 0.10 8.77
C GLY A 71 -21.66 -0.73 9.59
N ILE A 72 -22.90 -0.84 9.10
CA ILE A 72 -23.94 -1.67 9.72
C ILE A 72 -23.76 -3.16 9.36
N LEU A 73 -23.22 -3.44 8.17
CA LEU A 73 -23.08 -4.78 7.62
C LEU A 73 -21.63 -5.08 7.21
N ARG A 74 -21.26 -6.36 7.22
CA ARG A 74 -19.94 -6.85 6.75
C ARG A 74 -20.00 -7.32 5.30
N LYS A 75 -20.38 -6.42 4.39
CA LYS A 75 -20.35 -6.66 2.95
C LYS A 75 -19.61 -5.52 2.26
N SER A 76 -18.82 -5.87 1.25
CA SER A 76 -18.15 -4.90 0.37
C SER A 76 -18.85 -4.91 -0.99
N VAL A 77 -19.04 -3.74 -1.59
CA VAL A 77 -19.67 -3.56 -2.91
C VAL A 77 -18.97 -2.44 -3.68
N THR A 78 -19.05 -2.48 -5.00
CA THR A 78 -18.54 -1.44 -5.91
C THR A 78 -19.68 -0.92 -6.77
N GLY A 79 -19.74 0.40 -7.00
CA GLY A 79 -20.75 1.03 -7.84
C GLY A 79 -20.56 2.53 -7.99
N ASN A 80 -21.28 3.13 -8.93
CA ASN A 80 -21.25 4.58 -9.14
C ASN A 80 -21.98 5.31 -8.01
N VAL A 81 -21.39 6.40 -7.52
CA VAL A 81 -21.98 7.26 -6.48
C VAL A 81 -22.83 8.34 -7.12
N TYR A 82 -24.06 8.50 -6.64
CA TYR A 82 -24.96 9.59 -7.02
C TYR A 82 -25.31 10.43 -5.79
N ILE A 83 -25.11 11.74 -5.87
CA ILE A 83 -25.45 12.68 -4.79
C ILE A 83 -26.89 13.13 -4.99
N ALA A 84 -27.79 12.72 -4.10
CA ALA A 84 -29.13 13.26 -4.03
C ALA A 84 -29.17 14.37 -2.96
N ALA A 85 -29.22 15.62 -3.42
CA ALA A 85 -29.49 16.77 -2.55
C ALA A 85 -30.98 17.13 -2.66
N ASN A 86 -31.68 17.26 -1.53
CA ASN A 86 -33.04 17.80 -1.52
C ASN A 86 -32.97 19.32 -1.67
N HIS A 87 -33.83 19.86 -2.55
CA HIS A 87 -34.14 21.29 -2.63
C HIS A 87 -35.04 21.71 -1.46
#